data_AF-A0A7X7L5M1-F1
#
_entry.id   AF-A0A7X7L5M1-F1
#
_cell.length_a   1.000
_cell.length_b   1.000
_cell.length_c   1.000
_cell.angle_alpha   90.00
_cell.angle_beta   90.00
_cell.angle_gamma   90.00
#
_symmetry.space_group_name_H-M   'P 1'
#
loop_
_entity.id
_entity.type
_entity.pdbx_description
1 polymer ?
#
loop_
_entity_poly.entity_id
_entity_poly.type
_entity_poly.pdbx_seq_one_letter_code
_entity_poly.pdbx_strand_id
1 'polypeptide(L)'
;MVKQKRRKSTNENKAVMVIIIIIITLGIPVLAIFIHKLNTKISPEISNSPIVNDTATQTESIEINPSIINKPSQSVEPVTDTFTPTDVLPTVNLDVIEIRSLNTLKTYLEYLLDTNEGKHGLSYYNIDTQEYMGIADTELYVAASSTKVPMVMYVYNAVEKGILSFDDVVEYKQEDEESGTGIIIKGEFGDTYTIKQLAEYAITYSDNCAINMLIRVCGEWNMVNYMNSLGAKVHYINQRWKTCPYDLTLYIKELISLIDSNPDHYNEIMENLIENTVAYYMSSKSILPDTIKIGVKMGINTTLPTLNETIAVFADQTYILSYCSTDIVIEESSEILKKASLAIFEYVQNGYTIVKWDGTVR
;
A
#
# COMPACT_ATOMS: atom_id res chain seq x y z
N MET A 1 14.14 12.14 61.71
CA MET A 1 14.93 11.02 61.15
C MET A 1 14.95 11.15 59.64
N VAL A 2 16.02 11.70 59.04
CA VAL A 2 16.08 11.96 57.59
C VAL A 2 16.86 10.84 56.89
N LYS A 3 16.23 10.13 55.93
CA LYS A 3 16.89 9.09 55.13
C LYS A 3 17.39 9.65 53.80
N GLN A 4 18.66 9.37 53.49
CA GLN A 4 19.26 9.64 52.19
C GLN A 4 18.55 8.84 51.07
N LYS A 5 18.33 9.44 49.90
CA LYS A 5 18.19 8.71 48.63
C LYS A 5 19.54 8.77 47.89
N ARG A 6 20.00 7.63 47.36
CA ARG A 6 21.35 7.45 46.80
C ARG A 6 21.46 7.99 45.37
N ARG A 7 22.68 8.41 44.99
CA ARG A 7 23.12 8.55 43.59
C ARG A 7 22.86 7.25 42.82
N LYS A 8 22.28 7.32 41.61
CA LYS A 8 22.23 6.18 40.67
C LYS A 8 22.33 6.53 39.17
N SER A 9 22.41 7.81 38.78
CA SER A 9 22.35 8.25 37.37
C SER A 9 23.71 8.35 36.64
N THR A 10 24.85 8.11 37.31
CA THR A 10 26.19 8.37 36.72
C THR A 10 26.79 7.23 35.93
N ASN A 11 26.18 6.04 35.95
CA ASN A 11 26.71 4.84 35.29
C ASN A 11 25.90 4.46 34.05
N GLU A 12 24.58 4.64 34.08
CA GLU A 12 23.68 4.40 32.96
C GLU A 12 24.02 5.32 31.78
N ASN A 13 24.23 6.63 32.02
CA ASN A 13 24.68 7.58 31.01
C ASN A 13 26.07 7.24 30.40
N LYS A 14 26.93 6.52 31.13
CA LYS A 14 28.23 6.04 30.60
C LYS A 14 28.07 4.83 29.71
N ALA A 15 27.16 3.91 30.02
CA ALA A 15 26.84 2.78 29.16
C ALA A 15 26.26 3.25 27.81
N VAL A 16 25.33 4.21 27.84
CA VAL A 16 24.76 4.81 26.61
C VAL A 16 25.84 5.48 25.75
N MET A 17 26.75 6.26 26.34
CA MET A 17 27.88 6.86 25.62
C MET A 17 28.80 5.81 24.96
N VAL A 18 29.10 4.70 25.64
CA VAL A 18 29.92 3.63 25.06
C VAL A 18 29.21 2.95 23.89
N ILE A 19 27.90 2.71 23.98
CA ILE A 19 27.10 2.13 22.89
C ILE A 19 27.11 3.05 21.65
N ILE A 20 26.91 4.36 21.84
CA ILE A 20 26.97 5.35 20.74
C ILE A 20 28.34 5.35 20.06
N ILE A 21 29.43 5.32 20.84
CA ILE A 21 30.80 5.27 20.29
C ILE A 21 31.03 3.99 19.48
N ILE A 22 30.52 2.83 19.93
CA ILE A 22 30.63 1.56 19.21
C ILE A 22 29.85 1.61 17.88
N ILE A 23 28.63 2.16 17.88
CA ILE A 23 27.81 2.32 16.66
C ILE A 23 28.51 3.22 15.64
N ILE A 24 29.06 4.36 16.07
CA ILE A 24 29.78 5.29 15.19
C ILE A 24 31.07 4.66 14.64
N THR A 25 31.86 3.98 15.48
CA THR A 25 33.17 3.44 15.08
C THR A 25 33.10 2.16 14.25
N LEU A 26 32.07 1.32 14.41
CA LEU A 26 31.92 0.06 13.68
C LEU A 26 30.87 0.12 12.55
N GLY A 27 29.79 0.89 12.74
CA GLY A 27 28.70 0.97 11.77
C GLY A 27 29.07 1.74 10.49
N ILE A 28 29.74 2.89 10.63
CA ILE A 28 30.08 3.75 9.50
C ILE A 28 31.04 3.06 8.49
N PRO A 29 32.12 2.37 8.92
CA PRO A 29 32.98 1.62 7.98
C PRO A 29 32.25 0.49 7.26
N VAL A 30 31.36 -0.25 7.94
CA VAL A 30 30.59 -1.34 7.33
C VAL A 30 29.62 -0.81 6.27
N LEU A 31 28.93 0.30 6.57
CA LEU A 31 28.04 0.97 5.62
C LEU A 31 28.79 1.47 4.38
N ALA A 32 29.97 2.06 4.55
CA ALA A 32 30.81 2.52 3.44
C ALA A 32 31.27 1.36 2.52
N ILE A 33 31.67 0.22 3.11
CA ILE A 33 32.02 -1.00 2.35
C ILE A 33 30.81 -1.55 1.59
N PHE A 34 29.62 -1.51 2.18
CA PHE A 34 28.37 -1.95 1.54
C PHE A 34 28.02 -1.07 0.32
N ILE A 35 28.06 0.26 0.47
CA ILE A 35 27.82 1.21 -0.64
C ILE A 35 28.84 1.02 -1.77
N HIS A 36 30.12 0.81 -1.46
CA HIS A 36 31.14 0.55 -2.48
C HIS A 36 30.90 -0.76 -3.26
N LYS A 37 30.31 -1.78 -2.60
CA LYS A 37 29.88 -3.03 -3.24
C LYS A 37 28.63 -2.90 -4.13
N LEU A 38 27.81 -1.88 -3.91
CA LEU A 38 26.65 -1.59 -4.77
C LEU A 38 27.09 -0.88 -6.06
N ASN A 39 27.89 0.18 -5.95
CA ASN A 39 28.35 0.94 -7.13
C ASN A 39 29.21 0.11 -8.10
N THR A 40 29.92 -0.92 -7.62
CA THR A 40 30.73 -1.81 -8.48
C THR A 40 29.93 -2.84 -9.27
N LYS A 41 28.59 -2.89 -9.11
CA LYS A 41 27.70 -3.77 -9.89
C LYS A 41 26.99 -3.08 -11.08
N ILE A 42 27.10 -1.77 -11.25
CA ILE A 42 26.30 -1.01 -12.22
C ILE A 42 27.21 -0.30 -13.23
N SER A 43 27.51 -1.01 -14.33
CA SER A 43 28.12 -0.46 -15.55
C SER A 43 27.42 -1.04 -16.78
N PRO A 44 26.66 -0.26 -17.57
CA PRO A 44 26.06 -0.72 -18.81
C PRO A 44 27.01 -0.57 -20.00
N GLU A 45 27.09 -1.58 -20.87
CA GLU A 45 27.66 -1.43 -22.22
C GLU A 45 26.59 -0.93 -23.21
N ILE A 46 27.02 -0.17 -24.22
CA ILE A 46 26.15 0.45 -25.23
C ILE A 46 26.57 -0.06 -26.62
N SER A 47 25.63 -0.60 -27.42
CA SER A 47 25.87 -0.81 -28.86
C SER A 47 24.57 -0.83 -29.70
N ASN A 48 24.32 0.31 -30.33
CA ASN A 48 23.62 0.61 -31.59
C ASN A 48 22.86 -0.47 -32.39
N SER A 49 21.65 -0.11 -32.85
CA SER A 49 20.89 -0.75 -33.95
C SER A 49 21.45 -0.40 -35.35
N PRO A 50 20.91 -0.99 -36.44
CA PRO A 50 20.35 -0.14 -37.50
C PRO A 50 19.10 -0.65 -38.27
N ILE A 51 18.10 0.22 -38.38
CA ILE A 51 17.40 0.70 -39.62
C ILE A 51 16.77 -0.32 -40.62
N VAL A 52 15.42 -0.38 -40.57
CA VAL A 52 14.40 -0.16 -41.63
C VAL A 52 14.59 -0.71 -43.07
N ASN A 53 13.52 -1.32 -43.61
CA ASN A 53 13.02 -1.04 -44.98
C ASN A 53 11.53 -1.37 -45.15
N ASP A 54 10.80 -0.52 -45.88
CA ASP A 54 9.38 -0.69 -46.25
C ASP A 54 9.17 -1.64 -47.44
N THR A 55 7.94 -2.17 -47.59
CA THR A 55 7.19 -2.26 -48.87
C THR A 55 5.70 -2.49 -48.56
N ALA A 56 4.81 -1.97 -49.41
CA ALA A 56 3.37 -1.85 -49.10
C ALA A 56 2.43 -2.63 -50.04
N THR A 57 1.20 -2.84 -49.56
CA THR A 57 -0.09 -2.91 -50.31
C THR A 57 -0.30 -3.95 -51.42
N GLN A 58 -1.32 -4.80 -51.24
CA GLN A 58 -2.38 -5.01 -52.26
C GLN A 58 -3.70 -5.57 -51.67
N THR A 59 -4.79 -5.55 -52.45
CA THR A 59 -6.19 -5.66 -51.96
C THR A 59 -7.14 -6.31 -52.99
N GLU A 60 -7.94 -7.31 -52.58
CA GLU A 60 -9.10 -7.95 -53.27
C GLU A 60 -9.84 -8.83 -52.21
N SER A 61 -11.16 -9.13 -52.16
CA SER A 61 -12.35 -9.07 -53.05
C SER A 61 -12.46 -10.19 -54.12
N ILE A 62 -13.62 -10.82 -54.45
CA ILE A 62 -15.04 -10.79 -53.99
C ILE A 62 -15.70 -12.11 -54.56
N GLU A 63 -16.87 -12.69 -54.19
CA GLU A 63 -18.11 -12.29 -53.50
C GLU A 63 -18.65 -13.41 -52.52
N ILE A 64 -19.96 -13.73 -52.49
CA ILE A 64 -20.61 -14.65 -51.51
C ILE A 64 -21.77 -15.48 -52.16
N ASN A 65 -21.98 -16.75 -51.75
CA ASN A 65 -23.25 -17.54 -51.81
C ASN A 65 -23.75 -18.07 -53.19
N PRO A 66 -24.82 -18.93 -53.28
CA PRO A 66 -25.49 -19.76 -52.25
C PRO A 66 -25.87 -21.23 -52.66
N SER A 67 -26.25 -22.05 -51.64
CA SER A 67 -27.10 -23.28 -51.74
C SER A 67 -26.48 -24.52 -52.46
N ILE A 68 -26.98 -25.78 -52.38
CA ILE A 68 -28.32 -26.36 -52.08
C ILE A 68 -28.24 -27.60 -51.13
N ILE A 69 -29.36 -27.89 -50.45
CA ILE A 69 -29.65 -29.02 -49.54
C ILE A 69 -29.47 -30.41 -50.18
N ASN A 70 -29.00 -31.40 -49.40
CA ASN A 70 -29.53 -32.77 -49.48
C ASN A 70 -29.36 -33.59 -48.18
N LYS A 71 -30.28 -34.53 -47.92
CA LYS A 71 -30.36 -35.37 -46.72
C LYS A 71 -30.45 -36.85 -47.10
N PRO A 72 -29.73 -37.75 -46.41
CA PRO A 72 -30.21 -39.11 -46.15
C PRO A 72 -30.63 -39.32 -44.68
N SER A 73 -31.22 -40.48 -44.40
CA SER A 73 -31.71 -40.89 -43.07
C SER A 73 -31.40 -42.37 -42.87
N GLN A 74 -31.51 -42.86 -41.61
CA GLN A 74 -31.15 -44.22 -41.15
C GLN A 74 -29.63 -44.40 -40.96
N SER A 75 -29.15 -45.19 -39.99
CA SER A 75 -29.82 -45.95 -38.92
C SER A 75 -28.98 -45.95 -37.64
N VAL A 76 -29.61 -46.03 -36.47
CA VAL A 76 -28.91 -46.17 -35.18
C VAL A 76 -28.77 -47.65 -34.82
N GLU A 77 -27.53 -48.12 -34.71
CA GLU A 77 -27.19 -49.35 -33.98
C GLU A 77 -26.56 -48.97 -32.62
N PRO A 78 -26.76 -49.79 -31.57
CA PRO A 78 -26.22 -49.50 -30.25
C PRO A 78 -24.72 -49.81 -30.19
N VAL A 79 -23.88 -48.78 -30.22
CA VAL A 79 -22.45 -48.93 -29.90
C VAL A 79 -22.32 -49.27 -28.42
N THR A 80 -21.86 -50.49 -28.12
CA THR A 80 -21.48 -50.88 -26.77
C THR A 80 -20.09 -50.35 -26.46
N ASP A 81 -20.01 -49.13 -25.91
CA ASP A 81 -18.73 -48.56 -25.45
C ASP A 81 -18.15 -49.42 -24.33
N THR A 82 -17.12 -50.20 -24.68
CA THR A 82 -16.28 -50.90 -23.72
C THR A 82 -15.39 -49.89 -23.01
N PHE A 83 -15.76 -49.49 -21.79
CA PHE A 83 -14.93 -48.66 -20.92
C PHE A 83 -13.57 -49.33 -20.68
N THR A 84 -12.55 -48.93 -21.44
CA THR A 84 -11.15 -49.16 -21.10
C THR A 84 -10.77 -48.20 -19.98
N PRO A 85 -10.37 -48.69 -18.79
CA PRO A 85 -9.99 -47.81 -17.68
C PRO A 85 -8.63 -47.17 -17.97
N THR A 86 -8.66 -46.03 -18.67
CA THR A 86 -7.48 -45.19 -18.96
C THR A 86 -7.67 -43.76 -18.44
N ASP A 87 -8.67 -43.55 -17.59
CA ASP A 87 -8.71 -42.39 -16.68
C ASP A 87 -7.63 -42.58 -15.61
N VAL A 88 -6.46 -41.99 -15.87
CA VAL A 88 -5.57 -41.58 -14.78
C VAL A 88 -6.32 -40.49 -14.02
N LEU A 89 -6.91 -40.86 -12.87
CA LEU A 89 -7.52 -39.91 -11.94
C LEU A 89 -6.58 -38.70 -11.79
N PRO A 90 -7.06 -37.46 -12.02
CA PRO A 90 -6.21 -36.29 -11.92
C PRO A 90 -5.63 -36.25 -10.50
N THR A 91 -4.31 -36.32 -10.39
CA THR A 91 -3.60 -36.29 -9.12
C THR A 91 -3.82 -34.92 -8.48
N VAL A 92 -4.78 -34.86 -7.55
CA VAL A 92 -5.09 -33.66 -6.79
C VAL A 92 -3.83 -33.20 -6.08
N ASN A 93 -3.27 -32.08 -6.54
CA ASN A 93 -2.10 -31.50 -5.91
C ASN A 93 -2.54 -30.81 -4.62
N LEU A 94 -2.25 -31.45 -3.48
CA LEU A 94 -2.62 -30.94 -2.15
C LEU A 94 -1.75 -29.75 -1.70
N ASP A 95 -0.66 -29.46 -2.40
CA ASP A 95 0.25 -28.35 -2.10
C ASP A 95 -0.30 -26.98 -2.55
N VAL A 96 -1.41 -26.95 -3.29
CA VAL A 96 -2.06 -25.73 -3.80
C VAL A 96 -3.58 -25.78 -3.64
N ILE A 97 -4.17 -24.63 -3.30
CA ILE A 97 -5.61 -24.43 -3.19
C ILE A 97 -6.03 -23.33 -4.16
N GLU A 98 -7.04 -23.62 -4.98
CA GLU A 98 -7.71 -22.63 -5.81
C GLU A 98 -8.86 -21.99 -5.02
N ILE A 99 -8.82 -20.66 -4.89
CA ILE A 99 -9.75 -19.87 -4.09
C ILE A 99 -10.66 -19.08 -5.03
N ARG A 100 -11.95 -19.42 -5.07
CA ARG A 100 -12.96 -18.87 -5.98
C ARG A 100 -14.09 -18.07 -5.30
N SER A 101 -13.93 -17.68 -4.04
CA SER A 101 -14.92 -16.85 -3.34
C SER A 101 -14.30 -15.97 -2.26
N LEU A 102 -14.88 -14.80 -2.02
CA LEU A 102 -14.48 -13.86 -0.98
C LEU A 102 -14.42 -14.50 0.42
N ASN A 103 -15.35 -15.41 0.74
CA ASN A 103 -15.35 -16.13 2.01
C ASN A 103 -14.16 -17.09 2.15
N THR A 104 -13.83 -17.83 1.09
CA THR A 104 -12.66 -18.73 1.08
C THR A 104 -11.35 -17.93 1.11
N LEU A 105 -11.31 -16.78 0.41
CA LEU A 105 -10.18 -15.86 0.45
C LEU A 105 -9.99 -15.27 1.85
N LYS A 106 -11.08 -14.90 2.53
CA LYS A 106 -11.05 -14.44 3.93
C LYS A 106 -10.44 -15.49 4.84
N THR A 107 -10.85 -16.75 4.76
CA THR A 107 -10.29 -17.84 5.58
C THR A 107 -8.81 -18.10 5.28
N TYR A 108 -8.37 -17.99 4.02
CA TYR A 108 -6.94 -18.08 3.68
C TYR A 108 -6.13 -16.90 4.25
N LEU A 109 -6.67 -15.68 4.17
CA LEU A 109 -6.01 -14.49 4.70
C LEU A 109 -5.98 -14.53 6.24
N GLU A 110 -7.06 -14.96 6.89
CA GLU A 110 -7.09 -15.23 8.34
C GLU A 110 -6.00 -16.24 8.73
N TYR A 111 -5.89 -17.36 8.01
CA TYR A 111 -4.80 -18.32 8.20
C TYR A 111 -3.41 -17.69 8.02
N LEU A 112 -3.19 -16.94 6.94
CA LEU A 112 -1.93 -16.28 6.64
C LEU A 112 -1.51 -15.29 7.73
N LEU A 113 -2.47 -14.56 8.31
CA LEU A 113 -2.21 -13.60 9.39
C LEU A 113 -2.01 -14.31 10.75
N ASP A 114 -2.84 -15.31 11.09
CA ASP A 114 -2.79 -16.02 12.39
C ASP A 114 -1.63 -17.04 12.51
N THR A 115 -0.90 -17.32 11.43
CA THR A 115 0.26 -18.24 11.42
C THR A 115 1.63 -17.56 11.45
N ASN A 116 1.69 -16.25 11.22
CA ASN A 116 2.94 -15.48 11.29
C ASN A 116 3.03 -14.72 12.63
N GLU A 117 4.22 -14.22 13.00
CA GLU A 117 4.42 -13.54 14.29
C GLU A 117 3.77 -12.13 14.35
N GLY A 118 3.62 -11.60 15.56
CA GLY A 118 3.04 -10.28 15.83
C GLY A 118 1.51 -10.23 15.82
N LYS A 119 0.96 -9.07 15.46
CA LYS A 119 -0.48 -8.85 15.27
C LYS A 119 -0.71 -8.17 13.94
N HIS A 120 -1.71 -8.64 13.18
CA HIS A 120 -2.06 -8.13 11.87
C HIS A 120 -3.54 -7.79 11.79
N GLY A 121 -3.90 -6.91 10.87
CA GLY A 121 -5.28 -6.60 10.51
C GLY A 121 -5.35 -6.17 9.05
N LEU A 122 -6.44 -6.52 8.37
CA LEU A 122 -6.62 -6.32 6.93
C LEU A 122 -8.07 -5.93 6.63
N SER A 123 -8.25 -4.87 5.85
CA SER A 123 -9.55 -4.45 5.32
C SER A 123 -9.47 -4.34 3.79
N TYR A 124 -10.37 -5.02 3.09
CA TYR A 124 -10.52 -4.97 1.63
C TYR A 124 -11.91 -4.44 1.27
N TYR A 125 -11.97 -3.59 0.24
CA TYR A 125 -13.23 -3.05 -0.29
C TYR A 125 -13.13 -2.90 -1.81
N ASN A 126 -14.03 -3.55 -2.55
CA ASN A 126 -14.17 -3.39 -4.00
C ASN A 126 -15.14 -2.24 -4.30
N ILE A 127 -14.73 -1.28 -5.13
CA ILE A 127 -15.55 -0.11 -5.49
C ILE A 127 -16.76 -0.52 -6.34
N ASP A 128 -16.52 -1.37 -7.34
CA ASP A 128 -17.49 -1.72 -8.38
C ASP A 128 -18.54 -2.73 -7.90
N THR A 129 -18.12 -3.76 -7.16
CA THR A 129 -19.02 -4.80 -6.62
C THR A 129 -19.56 -4.48 -5.22
N GLN A 130 -18.96 -3.51 -4.52
CA GLN A 130 -19.22 -3.20 -3.11
C GLN A 130 -18.94 -4.37 -2.14
N GLU A 131 -18.22 -5.41 -2.60
CA GLU A 131 -17.70 -6.47 -1.73
C GLU A 131 -16.74 -5.89 -0.68
N TYR A 132 -16.86 -6.38 0.56
CA TYR A 132 -16.07 -5.93 1.70
C TYR A 132 -15.62 -7.12 2.56
N MET A 133 -14.38 -7.07 3.03
CA MET A 133 -13.80 -8.09 3.91
C MET A 133 -12.94 -7.42 4.99
N GLY A 134 -13.30 -7.64 6.26
CA GLY A 134 -12.51 -7.22 7.42
C GLY A 134 -11.94 -8.41 8.20
N ILE A 135 -10.67 -8.34 8.57
CA ILE A 135 -9.95 -9.29 9.43
C ILE A 135 -9.21 -8.46 10.49
N ALA A 136 -9.64 -8.56 11.76
CA ALA A 136 -9.17 -7.71 12.87
C ALA A 136 -9.14 -6.19 12.53
N ASP A 137 -9.98 -5.73 11.61
CA ASP A 137 -9.76 -4.46 10.91
C ASP A 137 -10.20 -3.21 11.67
N THR A 138 -10.76 -3.38 12.86
CA THR A 138 -11.01 -2.31 13.84
C THR A 138 -10.02 -2.26 15.00
N GLU A 139 -8.99 -3.13 15.01
CA GLU A 139 -7.95 -3.14 16.06
C GLU A 139 -6.97 -1.96 15.94
N LEU A 140 -6.28 -1.60 17.04
CA LEU A 140 -5.59 -0.31 17.18
C LEU A 140 -4.07 -0.36 16.95
N TYR A 141 -3.63 -0.09 15.73
CA TYR A 141 -2.23 -0.01 15.30
C TYR A 141 -1.70 1.43 15.42
N VAL A 142 -0.38 1.62 15.51
CA VAL A 142 0.21 2.98 15.48
C VAL A 142 -0.02 3.57 14.08
N ALA A 143 -0.54 4.78 13.97
CA ALA A 143 -0.94 5.36 12.69
C ALA A 143 0.24 5.58 11.72
N ALA A 144 1.39 6.03 12.25
CA ALA A 144 2.55 6.45 11.47
C ALA A 144 2.15 7.40 10.32
N SER A 145 2.85 7.37 9.19
CA SER A 145 2.55 8.24 8.03
C SER A 145 1.32 7.84 7.20
N SER A 146 0.57 6.79 7.56
CA SER A 146 -0.61 6.36 6.76
C SER A 146 -1.75 7.37 6.83
N THR A 147 -1.99 7.99 7.99
CA THR A 147 -3.07 8.98 8.17
C THR A 147 -2.73 10.39 7.70
N LYS A 148 -1.64 10.58 6.95
CA LYS A 148 -1.40 11.82 6.20
C LYS A 148 -2.45 12.03 5.09
N VAL A 149 -3.04 10.95 4.55
CA VAL A 149 -4.09 11.02 3.52
C VAL A 149 -5.33 11.80 3.99
N PRO A 150 -6.06 11.43 5.05
CA PRO A 150 -7.21 12.19 5.52
C PRO A 150 -6.86 13.59 6.07
N MET A 151 -5.63 13.79 6.56
CA MET A 151 -5.15 15.12 6.95
C MET A 151 -5.01 16.04 5.74
N VAL A 152 -4.52 15.54 4.60
CA VAL A 152 -4.46 16.28 3.33
C VAL A 152 -5.85 16.45 2.69
N MET A 153 -6.74 15.45 2.79
CA MET A 153 -8.13 15.60 2.39
C MET A 153 -8.85 16.73 3.16
N TYR A 154 -8.56 16.88 4.47
CA TYR A 154 -9.03 18.04 5.25
C TYR A 154 -8.50 19.36 4.68
N VAL A 155 -7.21 19.45 4.34
CA VAL A 155 -6.61 20.67 3.76
C VAL A 155 -7.33 21.05 2.47
N TYR A 156 -7.52 20.10 1.56
CA TYR A 156 -8.26 20.33 0.31
C TYR A 156 -9.70 20.75 0.57
N ASN A 157 -10.40 20.13 1.53
CA ASN A 157 -11.77 20.51 1.90
C ASN A 157 -11.86 21.87 2.62
N ALA A 158 -10.80 22.31 3.30
CA ALA A 158 -10.69 23.66 3.85
C ALA A 158 -10.49 24.72 2.74
N VAL A 159 -9.71 24.40 1.69
CA VAL A 159 -9.56 25.25 0.51
C VAL A 159 -10.87 25.35 -0.30
N GLU A 160 -11.55 24.23 -0.53
CA GLU A 160 -12.87 24.19 -1.20
C GLU A 160 -13.91 25.07 -0.48
N LYS A 161 -13.83 25.15 0.86
CA LYS A 161 -14.69 25.98 1.70
C LYS A 161 -14.22 27.44 1.83
N GLY A 162 -13.12 27.83 1.19
CA GLY A 162 -12.54 29.18 1.28
C GLY A 162 -12.01 29.53 2.69
N ILE A 163 -11.67 28.53 3.50
CA ILE A 163 -11.05 28.69 4.84
C ILE A 163 -9.53 28.87 4.71
N LEU A 164 -8.94 28.30 3.66
CA LEU A 164 -7.55 28.45 3.23
C LEU A 164 -7.50 28.71 1.72
N SER A 165 -6.36 29.19 1.22
CA SER A 165 -5.99 29.14 -0.20
C SER A 165 -4.88 28.11 -0.42
N PHE A 166 -4.83 27.49 -1.61
CA PHE A 166 -3.67 26.72 -2.03
C PHE A 166 -2.40 27.57 -2.15
N ASP A 167 -2.55 28.87 -2.42
CA ASP A 167 -1.48 29.85 -2.54
C ASP A 167 -1.05 30.46 -1.18
N ASP A 168 -1.72 30.13 -0.07
CA ASP A 168 -1.32 30.63 1.25
C ASP A 168 0.08 30.11 1.60
N VAL A 169 0.94 31.01 2.08
CA VAL A 169 2.36 30.74 2.31
C VAL A 169 2.63 30.48 3.80
N VAL A 170 3.32 29.38 4.09
CA VAL A 170 3.70 28.98 5.45
C VAL A 170 5.22 28.96 5.58
N GLU A 171 5.73 29.69 6.57
CA GLU A 171 7.11 29.70 7.03
C GLU A 171 7.42 28.41 7.82
N TYR A 172 8.52 27.72 7.48
CA TYR A 172 9.03 26.54 8.20
C TYR A 172 9.76 26.94 9.48
N LYS A 173 9.41 26.31 10.60
CA LYS A 173 9.86 26.68 11.96
C LYS A 173 10.41 25.48 12.72
N GLN A 174 11.18 25.77 13.76
CA GLN A 174 11.71 24.76 14.68
C GLN A 174 10.61 23.95 15.40
N GLU A 175 9.38 24.47 15.50
CA GLU A 175 8.23 23.74 16.04
C GLU A 175 7.62 22.72 15.05
N ASP A 176 7.97 22.79 13.76
CA ASP A 176 7.57 21.81 12.74
C ASP A 176 8.62 20.69 12.53
N GLU A 177 9.86 20.90 13.02
CA GLU A 177 11.02 20.05 12.77
C GLU A 177 10.78 18.61 13.25
N GLU A 178 10.67 17.66 12.32
CA GLU A 178 10.58 16.24 12.64
C GLU A 178 11.47 15.40 11.72
N SER A 179 12.37 14.64 12.35
CA SER A 179 13.28 13.73 11.68
C SER A 179 12.54 12.57 11.00
N GLY A 180 13.05 12.12 9.85
CA GLY A 180 12.50 10.96 9.14
C GLY A 180 12.45 11.17 7.63
N THR A 181 11.32 10.83 7.02
CA THR A 181 11.03 11.08 5.60
C THR A 181 10.72 12.55 5.38
N GLY A 182 11.34 13.15 4.36
CA GLY A 182 11.06 14.52 3.94
C GLY A 182 12.14 15.17 3.06
N ILE A 183 11.77 16.33 2.52
CA ILE A 183 12.62 17.30 1.83
C ILE A 183 12.82 18.53 2.73
N ILE A 184 11.76 19.04 3.38
CA ILE A 184 11.79 20.30 4.14
C ILE A 184 12.77 20.24 5.33
N ILE A 185 12.94 19.06 5.94
CA ILE A 185 13.94 18.79 7.00
C ILE A 185 15.42 19.07 6.58
N LYS A 186 15.67 19.39 5.31
CA LYS A 186 16.99 19.74 4.75
C LYS A 186 17.14 21.24 4.44
N GLY A 187 16.07 22.02 4.57
CA GLY A 187 16.06 23.48 4.39
C GLY A 187 16.45 24.24 5.66
N GLU A 188 16.29 25.56 5.62
CA GLU A 188 16.57 26.46 6.75
C GLU A 188 15.26 26.98 7.37
N PHE A 189 15.26 27.26 8.69
CA PHE A 189 14.10 27.89 9.32
C PHE A 189 13.90 29.31 8.78
N GLY A 190 12.69 29.61 8.32
CA GLY A 190 12.39 30.78 7.51
C GLY A 190 12.16 30.48 6.03
N ASP A 191 12.49 29.27 5.54
CA ASP A 191 12.05 28.80 4.21
C ASP A 191 10.52 28.80 4.14
N THR A 192 9.96 29.05 2.95
CA THR A 192 8.53 29.25 2.74
C THR A 192 7.96 28.33 1.68
N TYR A 193 6.80 27.74 1.96
CA TYR A 193 6.12 26.78 1.10
C TYR A 193 4.62 27.12 1.03
N THR A 194 3.98 26.89 -0.11
CA THR A 194 2.53 27.06 -0.23
C THR A 194 1.78 25.88 0.39
N ILE A 195 0.52 26.08 0.80
CA ILE A 195 -0.38 25.00 1.25
C ILE A 195 -0.42 23.84 0.23
N LYS A 196 -0.40 24.15 -1.07
CA LYS A 196 -0.32 23.14 -2.15
C LYS A 196 0.94 22.28 -2.06
N GLN A 197 2.13 22.90 -2.02
CA GLN A 197 3.41 22.19 -1.92
C GLN A 197 3.51 21.35 -0.64
N LEU A 198 2.99 21.85 0.48
CA LEU A 198 2.99 21.10 1.74
C LEU A 198 2.11 19.85 1.65
N ALA A 199 0.96 19.94 0.98
CA ALA A 199 0.05 18.81 0.78
C ALA A 199 0.65 17.76 -0.18
N GLU A 200 1.24 18.20 -1.29
CA GLU A 200 2.03 17.39 -2.22
C GLU A 200 3.13 16.60 -1.46
N TYR A 201 3.98 17.31 -0.71
CA TYR A 201 5.14 16.71 -0.03
C TYR A 201 4.74 15.76 1.11
N ALA A 202 3.65 16.06 1.83
CA ALA A 202 3.12 15.19 2.88
C ALA A 202 2.63 13.82 2.36
N ILE A 203 2.18 13.76 1.09
CA ILE A 203 1.83 12.51 0.41
C ILE A 203 3.06 11.89 -0.25
N THR A 204 3.59 12.54 -1.29
CA THR A 204 4.55 11.96 -2.26
C THR A 204 5.91 11.67 -1.66
N TYR A 205 6.42 12.55 -0.81
CA TYR A 205 7.68 12.36 -0.08
C TYR A 205 7.46 11.86 1.36
N SER A 206 6.20 11.66 1.76
CA SER A 206 5.80 11.34 3.12
C SER A 206 6.38 12.32 4.15
N ASP A 207 6.54 13.59 3.79
CA ASP A 207 7.31 14.58 4.54
C ASP A 207 6.71 14.85 5.94
N ASN A 208 7.54 14.77 6.98
CA ASN A 208 7.13 14.99 8.37
C ASN A 208 7.00 16.48 8.72
N CYS A 209 7.96 17.32 8.30
CA CYS A 209 7.88 18.76 8.50
C CYS A 209 6.68 19.36 7.73
N ALA A 210 6.41 18.88 6.51
CA ALA A 210 5.28 19.35 5.71
C ALA A 210 3.92 19.09 6.39
N ILE A 211 3.71 17.90 6.96
CA ILE A 211 2.46 17.63 7.69
C ILE A 211 2.39 18.43 8.99
N ASN A 212 3.50 18.67 9.68
CA ASN A 212 3.52 19.46 10.91
C ASN A 212 3.19 20.94 10.64
N MET A 213 3.71 21.51 9.56
CA MET A 213 3.34 22.84 9.07
C MET A 213 1.84 22.93 8.74
N LEU A 214 1.28 21.91 8.07
CA LEU A 214 -0.17 21.82 7.81
C LEU A 214 -1.00 21.69 9.10
N ILE A 215 -0.58 20.86 10.05
CA ILE A 215 -1.22 20.68 11.35
C ILE A 215 -1.21 22.00 12.15
N ARG A 216 -0.12 22.78 12.08
CA ARG A 216 0.01 24.08 12.75
C ARG A 216 -0.95 25.13 12.20
N VAL A 217 -1.15 25.20 10.88
CA VAL A 217 -2.08 26.18 10.28
C VAL A 217 -3.54 25.73 10.29
N CYS A 218 -3.80 24.43 10.15
CA CYS A 218 -5.15 23.86 10.17
C CYS A 218 -5.72 23.66 11.57
N GLY A 219 -4.86 23.44 12.56
CA GLY A 219 -5.20 22.95 13.89
C GLY A 219 -5.50 21.44 13.90
N GLU A 220 -4.69 20.68 14.62
CA GLU A 220 -4.81 19.20 14.75
C GLU A 220 -6.25 18.74 15.00
N TRP A 221 -6.96 19.40 15.91
CA TRP A 221 -8.33 19.02 16.27
C TRP A 221 -9.34 19.18 15.14
N ASN A 222 -9.10 20.05 14.15
CA ASN A 222 -9.98 20.18 12.99
C ASN A 222 -9.79 18.99 12.03
N MET A 223 -8.55 18.57 11.78
CA MET A 223 -8.23 17.34 11.03
C MET A 223 -8.79 16.10 11.74
N VAL A 224 -8.65 16.02 13.07
CA VAL A 224 -9.22 14.93 13.88
C VAL A 224 -10.75 14.93 13.83
N ASN A 225 -11.41 16.07 13.95
CA ASN A 225 -12.87 16.15 13.86
C ASN A 225 -13.37 15.80 12.45
N TYR A 226 -12.63 16.17 11.40
CA TYR A 226 -12.90 15.73 10.04
C TYR A 226 -12.82 14.20 9.90
N MET A 227 -11.71 13.57 10.33
CA MET A 227 -11.59 12.09 10.34
C MET A 227 -12.76 11.41 11.06
N ASN A 228 -13.14 11.89 12.26
CA ASN A 228 -14.29 11.36 12.99
C ASN A 228 -15.62 11.57 12.21
N SER A 229 -15.79 12.69 11.50
CA SER A 229 -17.00 13.00 10.74
C SER A 229 -17.23 12.10 9.51
N LEU A 230 -16.16 11.48 8.98
CA LEU A 230 -16.25 10.46 7.93
C LEU A 230 -16.79 9.11 8.44
N GLY A 231 -16.93 8.92 9.76
CA GLY A 231 -17.39 7.67 10.37
C GLY A 231 -16.28 6.74 10.86
N ALA A 232 -15.07 7.27 11.03
CA ALA A 232 -13.91 6.57 11.58
C ALA A 232 -14.20 5.93 12.96
N LYS A 233 -13.66 4.74 13.18
CA LYS A 233 -13.82 3.95 14.40
C LYS A 233 -12.79 4.34 15.46
N VAL A 234 -11.60 4.79 15.06
CA VAL A 234 -10.56 5.21 15.99
C VAL A 234 -10.82 6.63 16.47
N HIS A 235 -11.39 6.74 17.67
CA HIS A 235 -11.59 8.02 18.36
C HIS A 235 -10.26 8.65 18.80
N TYR A 236 -9.60 9.32 17.85
CA TYR A 236 -8.29 9.99 17.98
C TYR A 236 -8.13 10.89 19.22
N ILE A 237 -9.23 11.45 19.74
CA ILE A 237 -9.26 12.24 20.98
C ILE A 237 -8.72 11.44 22.17
N ASN A 238 -9.07 10.15 22.25
CA ASN A 238 -8.65 9.24 23.32
C ASN A 238 -7.54 8.27 22.87
N GLN A 239 -7.44 8.01 21.57
CA GLN A 239 -6.50 7.08 20.93
C GLN A 239 -5.55 7.85 20.00
N ARG A 240 -4.87 8.87 20.53
CA ARG A 240 -3.97 9.73 19.74
C ARG A 240 -2.86 8.89 19.10
N TRP A 241 -2.53 9.17 17.84
CA TRP A 241 -1.56 8.43 17.02
C TRP A 241 -1.95 6.95 16.72
N LYS A 242 -3.23 6.57 16.80
CA LYS A 242 -3.71 5.22 16.42
C LYS A 242 -4.53 5.23 15.14
N THR A 243 -4.54 4.13 14.41
CA THR A 243 -5.42 3.87 13.27
C THR A 243 -5.83 2.40 13.23
N CYS A 244 -6.75 2.04 12.34
CA CYS A 244 -7.12 0.66 12.03
C CYS A 244 -7.29 0.47 10.51
N PRO A 245 -7.15 -0.76 9.98
CA PRO A 245 -7.30 -1.00 8.54
C PRO A 245 -8.65 -0.54 7.97
N TYR A 246 -9.75 -0.67 8.72
CA TYR A 246 -11.06 -0.16 8.32
C TYR A 246 -11.05 1.36 8.08
N ASP A 247 -10.45 2.14 8.99
CA ASP A 247 -10.38 3.59 8.88
C ASP A 247 -9.52 4.03 7.69
N LEU A 248 -8.40 3.33 7.44
CA LEU A 248 -7.59 3.58 6.25
C LEU A 248 -8.36 3.30 4.95
N THR A 249 -9.12 2.21 4.89
CA THR A 249 -9.98 1.89 3.74
C THR A 249 -11.10 2.92 3.57
N LEU A 250 -11.69 3.38 4.67
CA LEU A 250 -12.69 4.46 4.67
C LEU A 250 -12.13 5.76 4.08
N TYR A 251 -10.91 6.18 4.45
CA TYR A 251 -10.31 7.41 3.94
C TYR A 251 -10.01 7.33 2.43
N ILE A 252 -9.53 6.19 1.93
CA ILE A 252 -9.32 6.00 0.48
C ILE A 252 -10.66 5.96 -0.28
N LYS A 253 -11.70 5.33 0.28
CA LYS A 253 -13.05 5.30 -0.31
C LYS A 253 -13.68 6.69 -0.39
N GLU A 254 -13.55 7.47 0.68
CA GLU A 254 -14.00 8.87 0.71
C GLU A 254 -13.21 9.72 -0.31
N LEU A 255 -11.89 9.54 -0.42
CA LEU A 255 -11.08 10.25 -1.41
C LEU A 255 -11.57 9.99 -2.84
N ILE A 256 -11.88 8.73 -3.19
CA ILE A 256 -12.46 8.39 -4.50
C ILE A 256 -13.81 9.11 -4.68
N SER A 257 -14.70 9.08 -3.68
CA SER A 257 -16.00 9.78 -3.76
C SER A 257 -15.89 11.31 -3.87
N LEU A 258 -14.82 11.91 -3.32
CA LEU A 258 -14.53 13.34 -3.47
C LEU A 258 -14.00 13.67 -4.87
N ILE A 259 -13.17 12.79 -5.45
CA ILE A 259 -12.70 12.90 -6.83
C ILE A 259 -13.86 12.77 -7.82
N ASP A 260 -14.78 11.81 -7.61
CA ASP A 260 -15.99 11.67 -8.42
C ASP A 260 -16.91 12.91 -8.36
N SER A 261 -16.87 13.64 -7.23
CA SER A 261 -17.70 14.82 -6.99
C SER A 261 -17.09 16.13 -7.51
N ASN A 262 -15.76 16.28 -7.43
CA ASN A 262 -15.02 17.48 -7.81
C ASN A 262 -13.57 17.11 -8.24
N PRO A 263 -13.40 16.55 -9.45
CA PRO A 263 -12.13 15.94 -9.87
C PRO A 263 -11.01 16.96 -10.02
N ASP A 264 -11.30 18.12 -10.61
CA ASP A 264 -10.34 19.23 -10.81
C ASP A 264 -9.73 19.72 -9.49
N HIS A 265 -10.42 19.51 -8.36
CA HIS A 265 -9.95 19.87 -7.04
C HIS A 265 -9.26 18.72 -6.31
N TYR A 266 -9.80 17.50 -6.31
CA TYR A 266 -9.32 16.40 -5.45
C TYR A 266 -8.37 15.38 -6.13
N ASN A 267 -8.35 15.29 -7.47
CA ASN A 267 -7.60 14.24 -8.19
C ASN A 267 -6.09 14.27 -7.90
N GLU A 268 -5.53 15.45 -7.67
CA GLU A 268 -4.10 15.64 -7.35
C GLU A 268 -3.64 14.87 -6.10
N ILE A 269 -4.52 14.60 -5.12
CA ILE A 269 -4.19 13.75 -3.96
C ILE A 269 -3.93 12.31 -4.43
N MET A 270 -4.73 11.80 -5.37
CA MET A 270 -4.57 10.44 -5.90
C MET A 270 -3.37 10.34 -6.84
N GLU A 271 -3.08 11.38 -7.63
CA GLU A 271 -1.87 11.44 -8.46
C GLU A 271 -0.61 11.41 -7.59
N ASN A 272 -0.56 12.21 -6.52
CA ASN A 272 0.51 12.15 -5.52
C ASN A 272 0.62 10.78 -4.82
N LEU A 273 -0.50 10.07 -4.59
CA LEU A 273 -0.47 8.68 -4.12
C LEU A 273 0.08 7.69 -5.16
N ILE A 274 -0.18 7.92 -6.46
CA ILE A 274 0.30 7.07 -7.56
C ILE A 274 1.79 7.31 -7.85
N GLU A 275 2.28 8.54 -7.72
CA GLU A 275 3.71 8.86 -7.84
C GLU A 275 4.53 8.50 -6.58
N ASN A 276 3.86 8.19 -5.47
CA ASN A 276 4.52 7.79 -4.23
C ASN A 276 5.38 6.53 -4.40
N THR A 277 6.65 6.66 -4.02
CA THR A 277 7.70 5.63 -4.04
C THR A 277 8.40 5.46 -2.68
N VAL A 278 7.91 6.13 -1.62
CA VAL A 278 8.48 6.02 -0.26
C VAL A 278 8.33 4.57 0.23
N ALA A 279 9.47 3.95 0.57
CA ALA A 279 9.56 2.54 0.96
C ALA A 279 9.01 1.54 -0.08
N TYR A 280 9.02 1.89 -1.37
CA TYR A 280 8.49 1.07 -2.49
C TYR A 280 8.78 -0.44 -2.37
N TYR A 281 10.03 -0.83 -2.08
CA TYR A 281 10.45 -2.24 -1.98
C TYR A 281 9.82 -3.03 -0.81
N MET A 282 9.12 -2.35 0.11
CA MET A 282 8.37 -2.91 1.24
C MET A 282 6.85 -2.91 0.98
N SER A 283 6.41 -2.17 -0.03
CA SER A 283 5.01 -2.05 -0.44
C SER A 283 4.56 -3.28 -1.21
N SER A 284 3.27 -3.59 -1.19
CA SER A 284 2.71 -4.55 -2.16
C SER A 284 2.77 -4.04 -3.61
N LYS A 285 2.84 -2.71 -3.80
CA LYS A 285 3.06 -2.08 -5.12
C LYS A 285 4.31 -2.57 -5.84
N SER A 286 5.31 -3.12 -5.14
CA SER A 286 6.51 -3.69 -5.79
C SER A 286 6.37 -5.12 -6.29
N ILE A 287 5.21 -5.78 -6.10
CA ILE A 287 4.95 -7.14 -6.61
C ILE A 287 3.69 -7.24 -7.49
N LEU A 288 2.92 -6.15 -7.59
CA LEU A 288 1.83 -6.02 -8.56
C LEU A 288 2.39 -5.51 -9.91
N PRO A 289 1.65 -5.65 -11.02
CA PRO A 289 2.10 -5.17 -12.33
C PRO A 289 2.36 -3.66 -12.36
N ASP A 290 3.37 -3.23 -13.10
CA ASP A 290 3.73 -1.82 -13.32
C ASP A 290 2.83 -1.10 -14.34
N THR A 291 2.01 -1.86 -15.08
CA THR A 291 1.06 -1.36 -16.08
C THR A 291 -0.24 -0.81 -15.50
N ILE A 292 -0.56 -1.11 -14.23
CA ILE A 292 -1.77 -0.64 -13.54
C ILE A 292 -1.46 0.54 -12.61
N LYS A 293 -2.41 1.46 -12.45
CA LYS A 293 -2.25 2.58 -11.51
C LYS A 293 -2.48 2.07 -10.08
N ILE A 294 -1.53 2.32 -9.20
CA ILE A 294 -1.61 1.98 -7.77
C ILE A 294 -1.26 3.22 -6.94
N GLY A 295 -2.30 3.84 -6.38
CA GLY A 295 -2.13 4.88 -5.35
C GLY A 295 -1.76 4.22 -4.03
N VAL A 296 -0.71 4.69 -3.35
CA VAL A 296 -0.22 4.07 -2.09
C VAL A 296 0.14 5.10 -1.02
N LYS A 297 -0.23 4.81 0.23
CA LYS A 297 0.40 5.43 1.41
C LYS A 297 0.87 4.36 2.40
N MET A 298 2.18 4.16 2.46
CA MET A 298 2.81 3.46 3.58
C MET A 298 2.93 4.37 4.81
N GLY A 299 2.89 3.74 5.99
CA GLY A 299 3.27 4.32 7.28
C GLY A 299 4.08 3.31 8.09
N ILE A 300 5.36 3.60 8.31
CA ILE A 300 6.28 2.72 9.06
C ILE A 300 6.69 3.41 10.36
N ASN A 301 6.77 2.65 11.46
CA ASN A 301 7.38 3.07 12.71
C ASN A 301 8.36 1.99 13.19
N THR A 302 9.62 2.36 13.42
CA THR A 302 10.70 1.46 13.86
C THR A 302 10.93 1.46 15.38
N THR A 303 10.36 2.44 16.11
CA THR A 303 10.46 2.54 17.58
C THR A 303 9.38 1.70 18.27
N LEU A 304 8.18 1.67 17.68
CA LEU A 304 7.12 0.72 17.98
C LEU A 304 6.87 -0.06 16.67
N PRO A 305 7.54 -1.21 16.45
CA PRO A 305 7.57 -1.89 15.16
C PRO A 305 6.19 -2.07 14.54
N THR A 306 5.90 -1.20 13.56
CA THR A 306 4.60 -1.07 12.91
C THR A 306 4.82 -0.85 11.42
N LEU A 307 4.08 -1.60 10.60
CA LEU A 307 3.95 -1.36 9.17
C LEU A 307 2.46 -1.24 8.87
N ASN A 308 2.06 -0.10 8.31
CA ASN A 308 0.76 0.12 7.71
C ASN A 308 0.94 0.37 6.22
N GLU A 309 0.04 -0.14 5.41
CA GLU A 309 -0.14 0.22 4.01
C GLU A 309 -1.63 0.43 3.74
N THR A 310 -1.95 1.41 2.91
CA THR A 310 -3.25 1.47 2.23
C THR A 310 -3.03 1.81 0.77
N ILE A 311 -3.72 1.08 -0.11
CA ILE A 311 -3.66 1.21 -1.57
C ILE A 311 -5.03 1.38 -2.20
N ALA A 312 -5.09 2.16 -3.27
CA ALA A 312 -6.13 2.11 -4.29
C ALA A 312 -5.53 1.48 -5.55
N VAL A 313 -6.10 0.39 -6.03
CA VAL A 313 -5.65 -0.36 -7.21
C VAL A 313 -6.67 -0.20 -8.31
N PHE A 314 -6.27 0.41 -9.42
CA PHE A 314 -7.10 0.63 -10.59
C PHE A 314 -6.78 -0.43 -11.64
N ALA A 315 -7.44 -1.59 -11.51
CA ALA A 315 -7.30 -2.76 -12.39
C ALA A 315 -8.60 -2.97 -13.20
N ASP A 316 -8.92 -4.20 -13.61
CA ASP A 316 -10.18 -4.51 -14.33
C ASP A 316 -11.41 -4.24 -13.46
N GLN A 317 -11.22 -4.24 -12.13
CA GLN A 317 -12.09 -3.64 -11.13
C GLN A 317 -11.23 -2.76 -10.21
N THR A 318 -11.80 -1.67 -9.70
CA THR A 318 -11.13 -0.79 -8.72
C THR A 318 -11.35 -1.32 -7.31
N TYR A 319 -10.27 -1.55 -6.56
CA TYR A 319 -10.36 -1.99 -5.17
C TYR A 319 -9.38 -1.27 -4.24
N ILE A 320 -9.72 -1.30 -2.96
CA ILE A 320 -8.95 -0.77 -1.85
C ILE A 320 -8.48 -1.94 -1.01
N LEU A 321 -7.21 -1.88 -0.59
CA LEU A 321 -6.65 -2.78 0.42
C LEU A 321 -5.92 -1.94 1.46
N SER A 322 -6.28 -2.10 2.72
CA SER A 322 -5.56 -1.57 3.87
C SER A 322 -5.08 -2.69 4.76
N TYR A 323 -3.85 -2.58 5.24
CA TYR A 323 -3.20 -3.55 6.10
C TYR A 323 -2.44 -2.81 7.20
N CYS A 324 -2.48 -3.35 8.41
CA CYS A 324 -1.69 -2.87 9.54
C CYS A 324 -1.11 -4.05 10.32
N SER A 325 0.14 -3.93 10.74
CA SER A 325 0.79 -4.90 11.62
C SER A 325 1.52 -4.20 12.77
N THR A 326 1.53 -4.80 13.96
CA THR A 326 2.40 -4.40 15.08
C THR A 326 3.07 -5.64 15.68
N ASP A 327 4.12 -5.43 16.47
CA ASP A 327 4.79 -6.47 17.28
C ASP A 327 5.51 -7.55 16.42
N ILE A 328 5.91 -7.20 15.20
CA ILE A 328 6.64 -8.01 14.21
C ILE A 328 7.83 -7.21 13.63
N VAL A 329 8.83 -7.90 13.06
CA VAL A 329 9.86 -7.30 12.20
C VAL A 329 9.21 -6.69 10.94
N ILE A 330 9.64 -5.49 10.55
CA ILE A 330 9.02 -4.71 9.47
C ILE A 330 9.15 -5.42 8.11
N GLU A 331 10.31 -6.02 7.86
CA GLU A 331 10.61 -6.78 6.64
C GLU A 331 9.74 -8.04 6.51
N GLU A 332 9.51 -8.75 7.62
CA GLU A 332 8.65 -9.95 7.65
C GLU A 332 7.18 -9.56 7.42
N SER A 333 6.74 -8.44 7.99
CA SER A 333 5.42 -7.86 7.71
C SER A 333 5.23 -7.46 6.24
N SER A 334 6.26 -6.87 5.62
CA SER A 334 6.29 -6.57 4.18
C SER A 334 6.02 -7.83 3.35
N GLU A 335 6.62 -8.98 3.69
CA GLU A 335 6.40 -10.22 2.95
C GLU A 335 5.05 -10.89 3.23
N ILE A 336 4.39 -10.59 4.36
CA ILE A 336 3.01 -11.01 4.65
C ILE A 336 2.02 -10.16 3.84
N LEU A 337 2.18 -8.83 3.89
CA LEU A 337 1.43 -7.85 3.10
C LEU A 337 1.47 -8.18 1.60
N LYS A 338 2.66 -8.45 1.05
CA LYS A 338 2.84 -8.82 -0.36
C LYS A 338 2.08 -10.08 -0.75
N LYS A 339 2.12 -11.15 0.07
CA LYS A 339 1.35 -12.38 -0.16
C LYS A 339 -0.16 -12.11 -0.15
N ALA A 340 -0.63 -11.37 0.84
CA ALA A 340 -2.05 -11.02 0.99
C ALA A 340 -2.55 -10.18 -0.21
N SER A 341 -1.79 -9.15 -0.60
CA SER A 341 -2.13 -8.26 -1.72
C SER A 341 -2.10 -8.98 -3.07
N LEU A 342 -1.14 -9.89 -3.31
CA LEU A 342 -1.10 -10.72 -4.51
C LEU A 342 -2.31 -11.65 -4.61
N ALA A 343 -2.67 -12.33 -3.53
CA ALA A 343 -3.84 -13.22 -3.50
C ALA A 343 -5.16 -12.46 -3.74
N ILE A 344 -5.28 -11.24 -3.21
CA ILE A 344 -6.42 -10.35 -3.48
C ILE A 344 -6.42 -9.88 -4.94
N PHE A 345 -5.27 -9.44 -5.46
CA PHE A 345 -5.14 -8.99 -6.85
C PHE A 345 -5.52 -10.08 -7.86
N GLU A 346 -4.98 -11.29 -7.68
CA GLU A 346 -5.35 -12.44 -8.52
C GLU A 346 -6.85 -12.75 -8.45
N TYR A 347 -7.44 -12.76 -7.24
CA TYR A 347 -8.88 -12.97 -7.07
C TYR A 347 -9.72 -11.92 -7.80
N VAL A 348 -9.34 -10.64 -7.72
CA VAL A 348 -10.07 -9.55 -8.41
C VAL A 348 -9.95 -9.65 -9.93
N GLN A 349 -8.74 -9.91 -10.45
CA GLN A 349 -8.49 -9.96 -11.91
C GLN A 349 -9.07 -11.23 -12.57
N ASN A 350 -8.91 -12.40 -11.94
CA ASN A 350 -9.25 -13.69 -12.57
C ASN A 350 -10.57 -14.30 -12.06
N GLY A 351 -11.17 -13.72 -11.01
CA GLY A 351 -12.21 -14.38 -10.21
C GLY A 351 -11.68 -15.53 -9.34
N TYR A 352 -10.35 -15.72 -9.27
CA TYR A 352 -9.70 -16.72 -8.43
C TYR A 352 -8.21 -16.43 -8.17
N THR A 353 -7.67 -16.97 -7.08
CA THR A 353 -6.22 -17.03 -6.81
C THR A 353 -5.78 -18.47 -6.54
N ILE A 354 -4.52 -18.81 -6.84
CA ILE A 354 -3.94 -20.13 -6.55
C ILE A 354 -2.86 -19.97 -5.49
N VAL A 355 -3.22 -20.29 -4.25
CA VAL A 355 -2.33 -20.16 -3.09
C VAL A 355 -1.63 -21.49 -2.80
N LYS A 356 -0.39 -21.43 -2.32
CA LYS A 356 0.28 -22.61 -1.75
C LYS A 356 -0.27 -22.89 -0.36
N TRP A 357 -0.51 -24.16 -0.07
CA TRP A 357 -0.98 -24.64 1.23
C TRP A 357 0.07 -25.57 1.84
N ASP A 358 0.44 -25.32 3.10
CA ASP A 358 1.47 -26.10 3.82
C ASP A 358 0.90 -27.35 4.52
N GLY A 359 -0.43 -27.54 4.49
CA GLY A 359 -1.14 -28.65 5.12
C GLY A 359 -1.71 -28.36 6.50
N THR A 360 -1.42 -27.21 7.12
CA THR A 360 -1.72 -26.97 8.54
C THR A 360 -3.17 -26.56 8.80
N VAL A 361 -4.04 -27.54 9.03
CA VAL A 361 -5.35 -27.31 9.65
C VAL A 361 -5.18 -27.14 11.16
N ARG A 362 -5.75 -26.08 11.74
CA ARG A 362 -5.84 -25.83 13.19
C ARG A 362 -7.18 -26.27 13.77
#